data_AF-A0AB36DM69-F1
#
_entry.id   AF-A0AB36DM69-F1
#
_cell.length_a   1.000
_cell.length_b   1.000
_cell.length_c   1.000
_cell.angle_alpha   90.00
_cell.angle_beta   90.00
_cell.angle_gamma   90.00
#
_symmetry.space_group_name_H-M   'P 1'
#
loop_
_entity.id
_entity.type
_entity.pdbx_description
1 polymer ?
#
loop_
_entity_poly.entity_id
_entity_poly.type
_entity_poly.pdbx_seq_one_letter_code
_entity_poly.pdbx_strand_id
1 'polypeptide(L)' 'MELLHQDVVQYPDHYQRERAERFNCTQRAIGIALKRLKITQKKDFESPTSR' A
#
# COMPACT_ATOMS: atom_id res chain seq x y z
N MET A 1 1.10 -9.60 -12.02
CA MET A 1 0.75 -8.50 -11.09
C MET A 1 0.97 -8.93 -9.63
N GLU A 2 1.94 -9.80 -9.36
CA GLU A 2 2.14 -10.40 -8.02
C GLU A 2 3.06 -9.56 -7.13
N LEU A 3 3.98 -8.80 -7.75
CA LEU A 3 4.96 -7.98 -7.04
C LEU A 3 4.31 -6.89 -6.17
N LEU A 4 3.23 -6.26 -6.65
CA LEU A 4 2.50 -5.26 -5.87
C LEU A 4 1.78 -5.90 -4.67
N HIS A 5 1.23 -7.11 -4.85
CA HIS A 5 0.58 -7.83 -3.77
C HIS A 5 1.58 -8.19 -2.67
N GLN A 6 2.76 -8.70 -3.04
CA GLN A 6 3.85 -8.98 -2.10
C GLN A 6 4.36 -7.72 -1.39
N ASP A 7 4.51 -6.60 -2.10
CA ASP A 7 4.92 -5.32 -1.50
C ASP A 7 3.87 -4.80 -0.50
N VAL A 8 2.58 -5.00 -0.78
CA VAL A 8 1.50 -4.65 0.17
C VAL A 8 1.52 -5.55 1.40
N VAL A 9 1.82 -6.84 1.26
CA VAL A 9 1.94 -7.76 2.39
C VAL A 9 3.20 -7.49 3.23
N GLN A 10 4.35 -7.21 2.60
CA GLN A 10 5.58 -6.90 3.34
C GLN A 10 5.53 -5.54 4.04
N TYR A 11 4.89 -4.55 3.41
CA TYR A 11 4.89 -3.18 3.90
C TYR A 11 3.46 -2.64 3.96
N PRO A 12 2.59 -3.16 4.83
CA PRO A 12 1.17 -2.77 4.88
C PRO A 12 0.96 -1.27 5.12
N ASP A 13 1.84 -0.63 5.90
CA ASP A 13 1.76 0.77 6.29
C ASP A 13 2.31 1.78 5.27
N HIS A 14 3.03 1.30 4.25
CA HIS A 14 3.65 2.19 3.28
C HIS A 14 2.60 2.90 2.41
N TYR A 15 2.77 4.21 2.28
CA TYR A 15 1.90 5.01 1.42
C TYR A 15 2.13 4.69 -0.06
N GLN A 16 1.11 4.95 -0.88
CA GLN A 16 1.16 4.75 -2.33
C GLN A 16 2.36 5.47 -3.00
N ARG A 17 2.82 6.60 -2.45
CA ARG A 17 3.98 7.33 -2.94
C ARG A 17 5.29 6.55 -2.78
N GLU A 18 5.51 5.96 -1.61
CA GLU A 18 6.73 5.16 -1.34
C GLU A 18 6.76 3.89 -2.18
N ARG A 19 5.59 3.26 -2.37
CA ARG A 19 5.45 2.13 -3.29
C ARG A 19 5.76 2.56 -4.72
N ALA A 20 5.27 3.72 -5.13
CA ALA A 20 5.48 4.25 -6.46
C ALA A 20 6.98 4.48 -6.76
N GLU A 21 7.76 4.95 -5.78
CA GLU A 21 9.22 5.08 -5.89
C GLU A 21 9.91 3.72 -6.10
N ARG A 22 9.51 2.68 -5.35
CA ARG A 22 10.05 1.31 -5.53
C ARG A 22 9.76 0.71 -6.90
N PHE A 23 8.56 0.96 -7.41
CA PHE A 23 8.12 0.46 -8.70
C PHE A 23 8.47 1.40 -9.88
N ASN A 24 9.22 2.48 -9.64
CA ASN A 24 9.54 3.53 -10.63
C ASN A 24 8.30 3.99 -11.42
N CYS A 25 7.16 4.16 -10.73
CA CYS A 25 5.91 4.55 -11.34
C CYS A 25 5.27 5.73 -10.60
N THR A 26 4.06 6.12 -11.01
CA THR A 26 3.34 7.22 -10.36
C THR A 26 2.42 6.70 -9.26
N GLN A 27 2.16 7.52 -8.24
CA GLN A 27 1.19 7.21 -7.17
C GLN A 27 -0.17 6.82 -7.74
N ARG A 28 -0.62 7.49 -8.82
CA ARG A 28 -1.90 7.17 -9.48
C ARG A 28 -1.89 5.76 -10.09
N ALA A 29 -0.78 5.34 -10.69
CA ALA A 29 -0.64 3.99 -11.24
C ALA A 29 -0.76 2.93 -10.14
N ILE A 30 -0.10 3.12 -8.99
CA ILE A 30 -0.25 2.26 -7.80
C ILE A 30 -1.72 2.21 -7.35
N GLY A 31 -2.38 3.37 -7.21
CA GLY A 31 -3.78 3.42 -6.80
C GLY A 31 -4.73 2.67 -7.75
N ILE A 32 -4.51 2.75 -9.07
CA ILE A 32 -5.28 1.99 -10.06
C ILE A 32 -4.99 0.49 -9.94
N ALA A 33 -3.73 0.10 -9.75
CA ALA A 33 -3.33 -1.29 -9.60
C ALA A 33 -3.91 -1.91 -8.32
N LEU A 34 -3.88 -1.21 -7.19
CA LEU A 34 -4.50 -1.65 -5.94
C LEU A 34 -6.01 -1.87 -6.10
N LYS A 35 -6.71 -0.94 -6.78
CA LYS A 35 -8.14 -1.08 -7.09
C LYS A 35 -8.42 -2.30 -7.97
N ARG A 36 -7.58 -2.56 -8.99
CA ARG A 36 -7.70 -3.75 -9.85
C ARG A 36 -7.51 -5.04 -9.06
N LEU A 37 -6.61 -5.05 -8.08
CA LEU A 37 -6.37 -6.20 -7.20
C LEU A 37 -7.36 -6.32 -6.04
N LYS A 38 -8.33 -5.39 -5.92
CA LYS A 38 -9.28 -5.29 -4.80
C LYS A 38 -8.62 -5.25 -3.42
N ILE A 39 -7.39 -4.74 -3.34
CA ILE A 39 -6.66 -4.61 -2.07
C ILE A 39 -7.08 -3.29 -1.42
N THR A 40 -7.69 -3.39 -0.25
CA THR A 40 -8.02 -2.24 0.60
C THR A 40 -7.24 -2.37 1.89
N GLN A 41 -5.98 -1.92 1.89
CA GLN A 41 -5.22 -1.85 3.13
C GLN A 41 -5.65 -0.62 3.94
N LYS A 42 -6.27 -0.89 5.08
CA LYS A 42 -6.52 0.13 6.10
C LYS A 42 -5.26 0.20 6.96
N LYS A 43 -4.78 1.40 7.26
CA LYS A 43 -3.66 1.55 8.19
C LYS A 43 -4.14 1.05 9.55
N ASP A 44 -3.43 0.08 10.13
CA ASP A 44 -3.66 -0.31 11.51
C ASP A 44 -3.20 0.86 12.38
N PHE A 45 -4.15 1.74 12.69
CA PHE A 45 -3.98 2.63 13.81
C PHE A 45 -4.10 1.73 15.03
N GLU A 46 -2.98 1.21 15.53
CA GLU A 46 -2.92 0.79 16.92
C GLU A 46 -3.41 2.02 17.71
N SER A 47 -4.64 1.91 18.23
CA SER A 47 -5.26 2.94 19.04
C SER A 47 -4.22 3.37 20.06
N PRO A 48 -3.86 4.66 20.19
CA PRO A 48 -2.98 5.07 21.26
C PRO A 48 -3.71 4.71 22.54
N THR A 49 -3.24 3.67 23.23
CA THR A 49 -3.77 3.26 24.52
C THR A 49 -3.68 4.48 25.42
N SER A 50 -4.80 5.19 25.58
CA SER A 50 -4.91 6.26 26.56
C SER A 50 -4.84 5.56 27.91
N ARG A 51 -3.70 5.74 28.59
CA ARG A 51 -3.51 5.36 29.99
C ARG A 51 -4.29 6.30 30.90
#